data_AF-A0A2T3QBB2-F1
#
_entry.id   AF-A0A2T3QBB2-F1
#
_cell.length_a   1.000
_cell.length_b   1.000
_cell.length_c   1.000
_cell.angle_alpha   90.00
_cell.angle_beta   90.00
_cell.angle_gamma   90.00
#
_symmetry.space_group_name_H-M   'P 1'
#
loop_
_entity.id
_entity.type
_entity.pdbx_description
1 polymer ?
#
loop_
_entity_poly.entity_id
_entity_poly.type
_entity_poly.pdbx_seq_one_letter_code
_entity_poly.pdbx_strand_id
1 'polypeptide(L)'
;MVVESSGYHALIEFLAENLALFESAQKEHSGEQTIEDIVMDLIATHIMAVFEQNPELESDVRFQLLKDADAVVADLNEVLAGVWRYYPTNQQIRFLEEYIGLVKNLFDTAISSY
;
A
#
# COMPACT_ATOMS: atom_id res chain seq x y z
N MET A 1 -3.28 -2.87 13.73
CA MET A 1 -2.81 -1.68 14.50
C MET A 1 -2.71 -0.46 13.60
N VAL A 2 -1.98 -0.56 12.50
CA VAL A 2 -1.91 0.49 11.47
C VAL A 2 -3.26 0.67 10.79
N VAL A 3 -3.89 -0.42 10.35
CA VAL A 3 -5.20 -0.39 9.67
C VAL A 3 -6.35 0.11 10.53
N GLU A 4 -6.20 0.06 11.86
CA GLU A 4 -7.18 0.58 12.82
C GLU A 4 -7.00 2.09 13.09
N SER A 5 -5.90 2.68 12.63
CA SER A 5 -5.57 4.08 12.92
C SER A 5 -6.44 5.04 12.12
N SER A 6 -6.79 6.19 12.71
CA SER A 6 -7.50 7.25 11.98
C SER A 6 -6.71 7.76 10.76
N GLY A 7 -5.38 7.73 10.83
CA GLY A 7 -4.51 8.05 9.71
C GLY A 7 -4.71 7.11 8.52
N TYR A 8 -4.85 5.80 8.78
CA TYR A 8 -5.08 4.83 7.72
C TYR A 8 -6.45 4.99 7.06
N HIS A 9 -7.51 5.18 7.86
CA HIS A 9 -8.85 5.43 7.34
C HIS A 9 -8.88 6.68 6.45
N ALA A 10 -8.18 7.74 6.84
CA ALA A 10 -8.05 8.96 6.02
C ALA A 10 -7.30 8.70 4.69
N LEU A 11 -6.33 7.78 4.67
CA LEU A 11 -5.68 7.38 3.42
C LEU A 11 -6.65 6.61 2.52
N ILE A 12 -7.45 5.69 3.06
CA ILE A 12 -8.46 4.98 2.26
C ILE A 12 -9.48 5.96 1.67
N GLU A 13 -9.95 6.94 2.44
CA GLU A 13 -10.80 8.02 1.94
C GLU A 13 -10.11 8.82 0.82
N PHE A 14 -8.84 9.19 1.02
CA PHE A 14 -8.04 9.89 0.00
C PHE A 14 -7.90 9.07 -1.29
N LEU A 15 -7.69 7.76 -1.20
CA LEU A 15 -7.68 6.88 -2.37
C LEU A 15 -9.04 6.87 -3.08
N ALA A 16 -10.13 6.74 -2.31
CA ALA A 16 -11.49 6.73 -2.83
C ALA A 16 -11.83 8.01 -3.60
N GLU A 17 -11.42 9.18 -3.08
CA GLU A 17 -11.59 10.48 -3.73
C GLU A 17 -10.81 10.60 -5.06
N ASN A 18 -9.75 9.82 -5.23
CA ASN A 18 -8.89 9.82 -6.41
C ASN A 18 -9.14 8.65 -7.36
N LEU A 19 -10.19 7.84 -7.16
CA LEU A 19 -10.50 6.67 -8.00
C LEU A 19 -10.67 6.99 -9.48
N ALA A 20 -11.14 8.20 -9.82
CA ALA A 20 -11.27 8.64 -11.21
C ALA A 20 -9.93 8.60 -11.98
N LEU A 21 -8.79 8.70 -11.28
CA LEU A 21 -7.46 8.55 -11.87
C LEU A 21 -7.27 7.16 -12.49
N PHE A 22 -7.93 6.14 -11.96
CA PHE A 22 -7.75 4.75 -12.36
C PHE A 22 -8.64 4.30 -13.52
N GLU A 23 -9.60 5.12 -13.96
CA GLU A 23 -10.48 4.82 -15.10
C GLU A 23 -9.71 4.63 -16.42
N SER A 24 -8.54 5.28 -16.56
CA SER A 24 -7.67 5.15 -17.73
C SER A 24 -6.72 3.95 -17.70
N ALA A 25 -6.82 3.07 -16.69
CA ALA A 25 -5.98 1.87 -16.62
C ALA A 25 -6.29 0.94 -17.81
N GLN A 26 -5.26 0.28 -18.35
CA GLN A 26 -5.37 -0.48 -19.59
C GLN A 26 -5.53 -1.97 -19.31
N LYS A 27 -6.56 -2.58 -19.91
CA LYS A 27 -6.84 -4.02 -19.74
C LYS A 27 -5.96 -4.92 -20.60
N GLU A 28 -5.50 -4.41 -21.74
CA GLU A 28 -4.63 -5.13 -22.67
C GLU A 28 -3.15 -4.89 -22.31
N HIS A 29 -2.31 -5.90 -22.54
CA HIS A 29 -0.90 -5.97 -22.15
C HIS A 29 -0.08 -4.83 -22.76
N SER A 30 -0.06 -3.69 -22.07
CA SER A 30 0.70 -2.49 -22.44
C SER A 30 1.89 -2.23 -21.52
N GLY A 31 2.03 -3.00 -20.43
CA GLY A 31 3.11 -2.90 -19.46
C GLY A 31 3.53 -4.26 -18.89
N GLU A 32 4.61 -4.26 -18.10
CA GLU A 32 5.18 -5.48 -17.53
C GLU A 32 4.48 -5.93 -16.23
N GLN A 33 3.84 -4.99 -15.51
CA GLN A 33 3.26 -5.19 -14.19
C GLN A 33 1.84 -4.62 -14.12
N THR A 34 0.95 -5.32 -13.42
CA THR A 34 -0.40 -4.84 -13.10
C THR A 34 -0.41 -3.94 -11.86
N ILE A 35 -1.53 -3.27 -11.58
CA ILE A 35 -1.71 -2.52 -10.34
C ILE A 35 -1.43 -3.41 -9.12
N GLU A 36 -1.94 -4.65 -9.12
CA GLU A 36 -1.66 -5.62 -8.07
C GLU A 36 -0.16 -5.83 -7.86
N ASP A 37 0.57 -6.13 -8.94
CA ASP A 37 2.00 -6.44 -8.85
C ASP A 37 2.77 -5.25 -8.26
N ILE A 38 2.46 -4.03 -8.71
CA ILE A 38 3.07 -2.81 -8.23
C ILE A 38 2.76 -2.56 -6.75
N VAL A 39 1.50 -2.74 -6.33
CA VAL A 39 1.11 -2.55 -4.93
C VAL A 39 1.80 -3.58 -4.04
N MET A 40 1.82 -4.85 -4.44
CA MET A 40 2.49 -5.91 -3.68
C MET A 40 3.99 -5.64 -3.54
N ASP A 41 4.66 -5.25 -4.62
CA ASP A 41 6.10 -4.94 -4.62
C ASP A 41 6.41 -3.74 -3.72
N LEU A 42 5.63 -2.67 -3.83
CA LEU A 42 5.81 -1.47 -3.00
C LEU A 42 5.58 -1.79 -1.53
N ILE A 43 4.46 -2.44 -1.16
CA ILE A 43 4.19 -2.79 0.25
C ILE A 43 5.30 -3.70 0.81
N ALA A 44 5.71 -4.73 0.06
CA ALA A 44 6.80 -5.61 0.48
C ALA A 44 8.11 -4.83 0.69
N THR A 45 8.48 -3.97 -0.26
CA THR A 45 9.69 -3.14 -0.19
C THR A 45 9.67 -2.23 1.04
N HIS A 46 8.53 -1.57 1.29
CA HIS A 46 8.39 -0.65 2.40
C HIS A 46 8.41 -1.37 3.76
N ILE A 47 7.77 -2.53 3.89
CA ILE A 47 7.82 -3.32 5.13
C ILE A 47 9.23 -3.85 5.41
N MET A 48 9.94 -4.32 4.39
CA MET A 48 11.32 -4.74 4.55
C MET A 48 12.21 -3.57 4.98
N ALA A 49 12.02 -2.38 4.39
CA ALA A 49 12.74 -1.18 4.81
C ALA A 49 12.45 -0.81 6.27
N VAL A 50 11.21 -0.94 6.74
CA VAL A 50 10.85 -0.73 8.16
C VAL A 50 11.61 -1.71 9.05
N PHE A 51 11.71 -2.99 8.68
CA PHE A 51 12.40 -4.00 9.48
C PHE A 51 13.93 -3.84 9.49
N GLU A 52 14.51 -3.39 8.37
CA GLU A 52 15.94 -3.09 8.26
C GLU A 52 16.32 -1.85 9.06
N GLN A 53 15.43 -0.84 9.08
CA GLN A 53 15.62 0.39 9.84
C GLN A 53 15.53 0.18 11.36
N ASN A 54 14.82 -0.87 11.81
CA ASN A 54 14.53 -1.13 13.22
C ASN A 54 14.87 -2.59 13.57
N PRO A 55 16.17 -2.96 13.58
CA PRO A 55 16.62 -4.34 13.82
C PRO A 55 16.21 -4.88 15.20
N GLU A 56 16.03 -4.00 16.19
CA GLU A 56 15.63 -4.31 17.56
C GLU A 56 14.15 -4.65 17.74
N LEU A 57 13.30 -4.48 16.72
CA LEU A 57 11.88 -4.84 16.80
C LEU A 57 11.70 -6.31 17.16
N GLU A 58 10.93 -6.55 18.22
CA GLU A 58 10.59 -7.90 18.65
C GLU A 58 9.76 -8.64 17.60
N SER A 59 9.93 -9.97 17.56
CA SER A 59 9.27 -10.84 16.58
C SER A 59 7.74 -10.67 16.59
N ASP A 60 7.12 -10.53 17.76
CA ASP A 60 5.66 -10.36 17.87
C ASP A 60 5.18 -9.07 17.19
N VAL A 61 5.93 -7.98 17.33
CA VAL A 61 5.64 -6.71 16.64
C VAL A 61 5.84 -6.87 15.14
N ARG A 62 6.92 -7.53 14.69
CA ARG A 62 7.16 -7.82 13.26
C ARG A 62 6.02 -8.63 12.65
N PHE A 63 5.53 -9.66 13.34
CA PHE A 63 4.37 -10.45 12.89
C PHE A 63 3.09 -9.62 12.81
N GLN A 64 2.86 -8.72 13.76
CA GLN A 64 1.71 -7.83 13.70
C GLN A 64 1.79 -6.85 12.52
N LEU A 65 2.97 -6.30 12.23
CA LEU A 65 3.17 -5.41 11.08
C LEU A 65 2.98 -6.16 9.75
N LEU A 66 3.41 -7.42 9.64
CA LEU A 66 3.11 -8.25 8.47
C LEU A 66 1.60 -8.46 8.25
N LYS A 67 0.85 -8.77 9.32
CA LYS A 67 -0.61 -8.89 9.23
C LYS A 67 -1.28 -7.59 8.81
N ASP A 68 -0.80 -6.46 9.34
CA ASP A 68 -1.30 -5.16 8.95
C ASP A 68 -0.96 -4.86 7.48
N ALA A 69 0.21 -5.27 6.97
CA ALA A 69 0.57 -5.13 5.56
C ALA A 69 -0.32 -5.98 4.64
N ASP A 70 -0.62 -7.22 5.02
CA ASP A 70 -1.55 -8.08 4.29
C ASP A 70 -2.96 -7.46 4.24
N ALA A 71 -3.42 -6.88 5.36
CA ALA A 71 -4.70 -6.18 5.42
C ALA A 71 -4.72 -4.94 4.51
N VAL A 72 -3.63 -4.17 4.46
CA VAL A 72 -3.51 -3.03 3.52
C VAL A 72 -3.70 -3.49 2.07
N VAL A 73 -3.05 -4.57 1.67
CA VAL A 73 -3.18 -5.10 0.30
C VAL A 73 -4.61 -5.55 0.02
N ALA A 74 -5.26 -6.20 1.00
CA ALA A 74 -6.65 -6.62 0.88
C ALA A 74 -7.61 -5.43 0.68
N ASP A 75 -7.45 -4.37 1.47
CA ASP A 75 -8.28 -3.17 1.37
C ASP A 75 -8.05 -2.43 0.05
N LEU A 76 -6.80 -2.34 -0.42
CA LEU A 76 -6.49 -1.75 -1.73
C LEU A 76 -7.10 -2.53 -2.88
N ASN A 77 -7.07 -3.86 -2.81
CA ASN A 77 -7.75 -4.72 -3.78
C ASN A 77 -9.26 -4.50 -3.75
N GLU A 78 -9.87 -4.31 -2.57
CA GLU A 78 -11.31 -4.03 -2.47
C GLU A 78 -11.66 -2.68 -3.14
N VAL A 79 -10.92 -1.63 -2.81
CA VAL A 79 -11.15 -0.28 -3.35
C VAL A 79 -10.90 -0.23 -4.86
N LEU A 80 -9.89 -0.95 -5.36
CA LEU A 80 -9.49 -0.95 -6.76
C LEU A 80 -9.97 -2.19 -7.53
N ALA A 81 -10.93 -2.96 -7.01
CA ALA A 81 -11.29 -4.28 -7.55
C ALA A 81 -11.62 -4.28 -9.07
N GLY A 82 -12.20 -3.19 -9.59
CA GLY A 82 -12.55 -3.05 -11.00
C GLY A 82 -11.34 -2.93 -11.95
N VAL A 83 -10.19 -2.52 -11.43
CA VAL A 83 -8.96 -2.24 -12.20
C VAL A 83 -7.73 -2.96 -11.65
N TRP A 84 -7.85 -3.70 -10.55
CA TRP A 84 -6.72 -4.33 -9.83
C TRP A 84 -5.76 -5.12 -10.72
N ARG A 85 -6.31 -5.79 -11.74
CA ARG A 85 -5.56 -6.61 -12.71
C ARG A 85 -5.19 -5.88 -14.00
N TYR A 86 -5.34 -4.56 -14.05
CA TYR A 86 -5.07 -3.75 -15.24
C TYR A 86 -3.65 -3.19 -15.17
N TYR A 87 -3.11 -2.82 -16.33
CA TYR A 87 -1.82 -2.16 -16.47
C TYR A 87 -1.98 -0.67 -16.19
N PRO A 88 -1.29 -0.14 -15.16
CA PRO A 88 -1.43 1.25 -14.80
C PRO A 88 -0.69 2.17 -15.78
N THR A 89 -1.16 3.41 -15.88
CA THR A 89 -0.43 4.49 -16.54
C THR A 89 0.69 4.99 -15.63
N ASN A 90 1.70 5.68 -16.19
CA ASN A 90 2.77 6.30 -15.40
C ASN A 90 2.25 7.25 -14.31
N GLN A 91 1.10 7.90 -14.53
CA GLN A 91 0.49 8.77 -13.52
C GLN A 91 -0.10 7.96 -12.36
N GLN A 92 -0.76 6.85 -12.66
CA GLN A 92 -1.29 5.93 -11.65
C GLN A 92 -0.16 5.29 -10.84
N ILE A 93 0.96 4.91 -11.48
CA ILE A 93 2.14 4.37 -10.78
C ILE A 93 2.68 5.39 -9.77
N ARG A 94 2.92 6.64 -10.19
CA ARG A 94 3.40 7.71 -9.28
C ARG A 94 2.45 7.94 -8.11
N PHE A 95 1.14 7.93 -8.39
CA PHE A 95 0.15 8.05 -7.33
C PHE A 95 0.24 6.90 -6.33
N LEU A 96 0.39 5.65 -6.80
CA LEU A 96 0.55 4.48 -5.93
C LEU A 96 1.84 4.56 -5.11
N GLU A 97 2.96 4.98 -5.70
CA GLU A 97 4.24 5.20 -5.00
C GLU A 97 4.09 6.23 -3.87
N GLU A 98 3.48 7.38 -4.16
CA GLU A 98 3.23 8.43 -3.16
C GLU A 98 2.29 7.94 -2.07
N TYR A 99 1.18 7.31 -2.46
CA TYR A 99 0.18 6.77 -1.54
C TYR A 99 0.78 5.73 -0.59
N ILE A 100 1.52 4.74 -1.11
CA ILE A 100 2.13 3.69 -0.30
C ILE A 100 3.27 4.26 0.56
N GLY A 101 3.95 5.31 0.10
CA GLY A 101 4.86 6.10 0.93
C GLY A 101 4.17 6.68 2.16
N LEU A 102 2.95 7.22 2.02
CA LEU A 102 2.15 7.67 3.17
C LEU A 102 1.76 6.53 4.09
N VAL A 103 1.41 5.36 3.55
CA VAL A 103 1.14 4.16 4.34
C VAL A 103 2.37 3.75 5.15
N LYS A 104 3.57 3.73 4.56
CA LYS A 104 4.82 3.45 5.28
C LYS A 104 5.03 4.39 6.48
N ASN A 105 4.71 5.66 6.34
CA ASN A 105 4.80 6.61 7.46
C ASN A 105 3.89 6.23 8.64
N LEU A 106 2.75 5.57 8.38
CA LEU A 106 1.90 5.04 9.45
C LEU A 106 2.55 3.85 10.15
N PHE A 107 3.22 2.95 9.41
CA PHE A 107 4.02 1.88 9.99
C PHE A 107 5.16 2.44 10.85
N ASP A 108 5.90 3.44 10.36
CA ASP A 108 6.97 4.12 11.10
C ASP A 108 6.46 4.78 12.39
N THR A 109 5.26 5.38 12.34
CA THR A 109 4.64 6.01 13.51
C THR A 109 4.19 4.97 14.54
N ALA A 110 3.63 3.85 14.06
CA ALA A 110 3.19 2.76 14.92
C ALA A 110 4.36 2.17 15.72
N ILE A 111 5.52 1.96 15.08
CA ILE A 111 6.71 1.44 15.76
C ILE A 111 7.37 2.47 16.69
N SER A 112 7.32 3.76 16.36
CA SER A 112 7.90 4.83 17.21
C SER A 112 7.15 5.00 18.53
N SER A 113 5.96 4.41 18.63
CA SER A 113 5.15 4.39 19.84
C SER A 113 5.47 3.21 20.78
N TYR A 114 6.45 2.36 20.41
CA TYR A 114 6.93 1.20 21.19
C TYR A 114 8.30 1.43 21.82
#